data_AF-A0A0C2WTR3-F1
#
_entry.id   AF-A0A0C2WTR3-F1
#
_cell.length_a   1.000
_cell.length_b   1.000
_cell.length_c   1.000
_cell.angle_alpha   90.00
_cell.angle_beta   90.00
_cell.angle_gamma   90.00
#
_symmetry.space_group_name_H-M   'P 1'
#
loop_
_entity.id
_entity.type
_entity.pdbx_description
1 polymer ?
#
loop_
_entity_poly.entity_id
_entity_poly.type
_entity_poly.pdbx_seq_one_letter_code
_entity_poly.pdbx_strand_id
1 'polypeptide(L)'
;MERDFTVERDFRHQSLVSRSVLFNQVFSIIAHDGDGVPTWIKDANGKYLPQMRYLCNLKADMSGLQGSLQTLHGPLGPYYDIRYTVSIRLGGTKLQARLQWKENGSFREGPITIIPGNLT
;
A
#
# COMPACT_ATOMS: atom_id res chain seq x y z
N MET A 1 -10.96 26.27 2.35
CA MET A 1 -10.30 25.69 1.15
C MET A 1 -9.96 24.26 1.51
N GLU A 2 -10.82 23.32 1.11
CA GLU A 2 -10.65 21.89 1.38
C GLU A 2 -9.46 21.42 0.53
N ARG A 3 -8.34 21.11 1.18
CA ARG A 3 -7.16 20.63 0.46
C ARG A 3 -7.34 19.15 0.26
N ASP A 4 -7.86 18.78 -0.91
CA ASP A 4 -7.67 17.42 -1.40
C ASP A 4 -6.17 17.18 -1.51
N PHE A 5 -5.67 16.18 -0.79
CA PHE A 5 -4.29 15.76 -0.93
C PHE A 5 -4.22 14.27 -1.25
N THR A 6 -3.26 13.95 -2.11
CA THR A 6 -2.96 12.58 -2.51
C THR A 6 -1.69 12.15 -1.80
N VAL A 7 -1.74 10.98 -1.16
CA VAL A 7 -0.58 10.29 -0.59
C VAL A 7 -0.30 9.08 -1.46
N GLU A 8 0.90 9.03 -2.02
CA GLU A 8 1.34 7.91 -2.86
C GLU A 8 2.53 7.22 -2.22
N ARG A 9 2.50 5.88 -2.28
CA ARG A 9 3.60 5.03 -1.83
C ARG A 9 3.86 3.95 -2.85
N ASP A 10 5.10 3.92 -3.31
CA ASP A 10 5.61 2.92 -4.24
C ASP A 10 6.07 1.69 -3.47
N PHE A 11 5.72 0.53 -4.01
CA PHE A 11 6.09 -0.77 -3.49
C PHE A 11 6.79 -1.55 -4.57
N ARG A 12 7.80 -2.31 -4.14
CA ARG A 12 8.45 -3.33 -4.93
C ARG A 12 8.35 -4.63 -4.18
N HIS A 13 7.80 -5.65 -4.83
CA HIS A 13 7.70 -6.98 -4.25
C HIS A 13 8.43 -7.98 -5.15
N GLN A 14 9.21 -8.85 -4.52
CA GLN A 14 10.04 -9.84 -5.19
C GLN A 14 9.79 -11.21 -4.59
N SER A 15 9.71 -12.23 -5.44
CA SER A 15 9.57 -13.60 -4.97
C SER A 15 10.12 -14.60 -5.97
N LEU A 16 10.56 -15.74 -5.47
CA LEU A 16 10.90 -16.91 -6.28
C LEU A 16 9.64 -17.64 -6.78
N VAL A 17 8.48 -17.37 -6.18
CA VAL A 17 7.21 -18.03 -6.52
C VAL A 17 6.25 -17.01 -7.13
N SER A 18 5.98 -17.13 -8.43
CA SER A 18 5.13 -16.18 -9.18
C SER A 18 3.77 -15.93 -8.52
N ARG A 19 3.11 -16.98 -8.06
CA ARG A 19 1.77 -16.86 -7.46
C ARG A 19 1.76 -16.04 -6.17
N SER A 20 2.88 -16.03 -5.43
CA SER A 20 2.94 -15.33 -4.15
C SER A 20 2.90 -13.81 -4.29
N VAL A 21 3.39 -13.28 -5.42
CA VAL A 21 3.40 -11.83 -5.67
C VAL A 21 2.01 -11.28 -6.01
N LEU A 22 1.07 -12.17 -6.37
CA LEU A 22 -0.31 -11.83 -6.75
C LEU A 22 -1.30 -12.01 -5.58
N PHE A 23 -0.82 -12.36 -4.38
CA PHE A 23 -1.70 -12.39 -3.20
C PHE A 23 -2.04 -10.98 -2.75
N ASN A 24 -3.30 -10.81 -2.33
CA ASN A 24 -3.80 -9.56 -1.78
C ASN A 24 -2.89 -9.03 -0.68
N GLN A 25 -2.56 -7.75 -0.77
CA GLN A 25 -1.75 -7.05 0.22
C GLN A 25 -2.65 -6.21 1.13
N VAL A 26 -2.25 -6.09 2.39
CA VAL A 26 -2.94 -5.28 3.39
C VAL A 26 -2.03 -4.17 3.87
N PHE A 27 -2.51 -2.93 3.80
CA PHE A 27 -1.80 -1.74 4.28
C PHE A 27 -2.62 -1.05 5.36
N SER A 28 -2.01 -0.74 6.50
CA SER A 28 -2.69 0.00 7.57
C SER A 28 -2.50 1.50 7.40
N ILE A 29 -3.59 2.26 7.48
CA ILE A 29 -3.57 3.72 7.57
C ILE A 29 -3.61 4.10 9.05
N ILE A 30 -2.61 4.86 9.47
CA ILE A 30 -2.43 5.33 10.84
C ILE A 30 -2.24 6.84 10.79
N ALA A 31 -3.01 7.57 11.57
CA ALA A 31 -2.84 9.00 11.80
C ALA A 31 -1.95 9.27 13.01
N HIS A 32 -1.18 10.34 12.93
CA HIS A 32 -0.47 10.91 14.06
C HIS A 32 -1.25 12.13 14.55
N ASP A 33 -1.78 12.07 15.78
CA ASP A 33 -2.55 13.16 16.39
C ASP A 33 -1.70 14.03 17.34
N GLY A 34 -0.37 13.78 17.43
CA GLY A 34 0.55 14.53 18.27
C GLY A 34 1.19 15.73 17.56
N ASP A 35 1.90 16.55 18.33
CA ASP A 35 2.65 17.69 17.79
C ASP A 35 3.93 17.26 17.07
N GLY A 36 4.24 17.95 15.97
CA GLY A 36 5.45 17.71 15.19
C GLY A 36 5.42 16.40 14.37
N VAL A 37 6.57 16.06 13.78
CA VAL A 37 6.74 14.84 13.00
C VAL A 37 7.37 13.77 13.91
N PRO A 38 6.74 12.61 14.09
CA PRO A 38 7.25 11.58 14.97
C PRO A 38 8.48 10.90 14.33
N THR A 39 9.55 10.70 15.10
CA THR A 39 10.70 9.89 14.66
C THR A 39 10.36 8.40 14.61
N TRP A 40 9.48 7.95 15.51
CA TRP A 40 9.08 6.55 15.65
C TRP A 40 7.56 6.46 15.79
N ILE A 41 6.97 5.36 15.33
CA ILE A 41 5.53 5.08 15.46
C ILE A 41 5.21 3.97 16.45
N LYS A 42 6.21 3.19 16.85
CA LYS A 42 6.10 2.10 17.83
C LYS A 42 7.19 2.25 18.89
N ASP A 43 6.91 1.77 20.09
CA ASP A 43 7.89 1.63 21.16
C ASP A 43 8.80 0.40 20.95
N ALA A 44 9.76 0.20 21.86
CA ALA A 44 10.71 -0.92 21.81
C ALA A 44 10.04 -2.30 21.94
N ASN A 45 8.80 -2.36 22.45
CA ASN A 45 8.01 -3.58 22.57
C ASN A 45 7.10 -3.80 21.33
N GLY A 46 7.17 -2.94 20.33
CA GLY A 46 6.36 -3.00 19.11
C GLY A 46 4.94 -2.45 19.25
N LYS A 47 4.61 -1.83 20.39
CA LYS A 47 3.30 -1.20 20.62
C LYS A 47 3.26 0.17 19.97
N TYR A 48 2.16 0.51 19.30
CA TYR A 48 1.97 1.85 18.74
C TYR A 48 2.02 2.91 19.85
N LEU A 49 2.68 4.04 19.57
CA LEU A 49 2.73 5.15 20.52
C LEU A 49 1.32 5.72 20.76
N PRO A 50 1.03 6.29 21.95
CA PRO A 50 -0.32 6.75 22.32
C PRO A 50 -0.97 7.73 21.33
N GLN A 51 -0.16 8.54 20.66
CA GLN A 51 -0.58 9.53 19.67
C GLN A 51 -0.78 8.95 18.25
N MET A 52 -0.58 7.64 18.06
CA MET A 52 -0.83 6.94 16.80
C MET A 52 -2.24 6.35 16.82
N ARG A 53 -3.12 6.88 15.97
CA ARG A 53 -4.50 6.41 15.83
C ARG A 53 -4.66 5.59 14.57
N TYR A 54 -5.02 4.33 14.73
CA TYR A 54 -5.39 3.47 13.61
C TYR A 54 -6.70 3.96 12.98
N LEU A 55 -6.73 4.08 11.65
CA LEU A 55 -7.91 4.54 10.91
C LEU A 55 -8.63 3.39 10.21
N CYS A 56 -7.91 2.65 9.36
CA CYS A 56 -8.45 1.55 8.57
C CYS A 56 -7.35 0.73 7.91
N ASN A 57 -7.73 -0.40 7.33
CA ASN A 57 -6.88 -1.21 6.48
C ASN A 57 -7.31 -1.06 5.01
N LEU A 58 -6.34 -1.00 4.12
CA LEU A 58 -6.52 -1.09 2.68
C LEU A 58 -6.18 -2.50 2.24
N LYS A 59 -7.14 -3.22 1.64
CA LYS A 59 -6.91 -4.51 1.01
C LYS A 59 -6.82 -4.32 -0.49
N ALA A 60 -5.61 -4.43 -1.04
CA ALA A 60 -5.36 -4.31 -2.47
C ALA A 60 -5.52 -5.67 -3.15
N ASP A 61 -6.29 -5.70 -4.24
CA ASP A 61 -6.37 -6.86 -5.12
C ASP A 61 -5.22 -6.84 -6.11
N MET A 62 -4.29 -7.79 -5.96
CA MET A 62 -3.07 -7.84 -6.75
C MET A 62 -3.23 -8.66 -8.04
N SER A 63 -4.37 -9.32 -8.25
CA SER A 63 -4.58 -10.25 -9.37
C SER A 63 -4.45 -9.57 -10.74
N GLY A 64 -4.89 -8.31 -10.85
CA GLY A 64 -4.80 -7.51 -12.07
C GLY A 64 -3.37 -7.22 -12.53
N LEU A 65 -2.36 -7.42 -11.68
CA LEU A 65 -0.97 -7.14 -12.03
C LEU A 65 -0.29 -8.30 -12.75
N GLN A 66 -0.98 -9.42 -12.96
CA GLN A 66 -0.41 -10.62 -13.59
C GLN A 66 0.28 -10.32 -14.93
N GLY A 67 -0.29 -9.44 -15.77
CA GLY A 67 0.29 -9.05 -17.06
C GLY A 67 1.52 -8.13 -16.96
N SER A 68 1.77 -7.55 -15.79
CA SER A 68 2.93 -6.70 -15.50
C SER A 68 4.08 -7.44 -14.82
N LEU A 69 3.91 -8.74 -14.55
CA LEU A 69 4.90 -9.55 -13.84
C LEU A 69 6.18 -9.70 -14.67
N GLN A 70 7.30 -9.28 -14.11
CA GLN A 70 8.60 -9.42 -14.77
C GLN A 70 9.37 -10.62 -14.22
N THR A 71 9.70 -11.56 -15.09
CA THR A 71 10.66 -12.62 -14.76
C THR A 71 12.08 -12.08 -14.97
N LEU A 72 12.82 -11.96 -13.89
CA LEU A 72 14.22 -11.55 -13.88
C LEU A 72 15.11 -12.75 -13.54
N HIS A 73 16.39 -12.69 -13.89
CA HIS A 73 17.37 -13.72 -13.57
C HIS A 73 18.44 -13.17 -12.65
N GLY A 74 18.61 -13.79 -11.49
CA GLY A 74 19.64 -13.44 -10.51
C GLY A 74 20.63 -14.59 -10.30
N PRO A 75 21.65 -14.39 -9.43
CA PRO A 75 22.65 -15.42 -9.14
C PRO A 75 22.07 -16.73 -8.58
N LEU A 76 20.87 -16.68 -7.98
CA LEU A 76 20.17 -17.83 -7.39
C LEU A 76 19.10 -18.43 -8.32
N GLY A 77 18.99 -17.97 -9.56
CA GLY A 77 17.98 -18.43 -10.53
C GLY A 77 16.92 -17.36 -10.87
N PRO A 78 15.84 -17.76 -11.57
CA PRO A 78 14.77 -16.84 -11.95
C PRO A 78 13.96 -16.39 -10.73
N TYR A 79 13.58 -15.13 -10.72
CA TYR A 79 12.70 -14.54 -9.72
C TYR A 79 11.72 -13.57 -10.38
N TYR A 80 10.64 -13.29 -9.68
CA TYR A 80 9.58 -12.42 -10.14
C TYR A 80 9.67 -11.07 -9.43
N ASP A 81 9.57 -10.00 -10.20
CA ASP A 81 9.58 -8.61 -9.73
C ASP A 81 8.27 -7.94 -10.12
N ILE A 82 7.70 -7.19 -9.18
CA ILE A 82 6.53 -6.37 -9.44
C ILE A 82 6.65 -5.03 -8.73
N ARG A 83 6.18 -3.98 -9.41
CA ARG A 83 6.19 -2.60 -8.91
C ARG A 83 4.80 -2.02 -9.06
N TYR A 84 4.33 -1.42 -7.99
CA TYR A 84 3.00 -0.81 -7.95
C TYR A 84 2.97 0.30 -6.92
N THR A 85 1.98 1.17 -7.04
CA THR A 85 1.76 2.32 -6.18
C THR A 85 0.41 2.15 -5.51
N VAL A 86 0.36 2.37 -4.19
CA VAL A 86 -0.90 2.60 -3.49
C VAL A 86 -1.10 4.09 -3.41
N SER A 87 -2.13 4.59 -4.09
CA SER A 87 -2.50 6.00 -4.12
C SER A 87 -3.75 6.20 -3.27
N ILE A 88 -3.67 7.12 -2.31
CA ILE A 88 -4.73 7.44 -1.36
C ILE A 88 -5.10 8.89 -1.57
N ARG A 89 -6.37 9.16 -1.89
CA ARG A 89 -6.92 10.51 -1.95
C ARG A 89 -7.78 10.75 -0.71
N LEU A 90 -7.40 11.76 0.05
CA LEU A 90 -8.14 12.26 1.20
C LEU A 90 -8.84 13.54 0.74
N GLY A 91 -10.12 13.43 0.42
CA GLY A 91 -10.94 14.56 -0.01
C GLY A 91 -12.13 14.71 0.92
N GLY A 92 -12.24 15.86 1.59
CA GLY A 92 -13.29 16.22 2.54
C GLY A 92 -13.78 15.10 3.45
N THR A 93 -14.85 14.42 3.03
CA THR A 93 -15.55 13.40 3.80
C THR A 93 -15.26 11.95 3.38
N LYS A 94 -14.49 11.71 2.32
CA LYS A 94 -14.28 10.36 1.78
C LYS A 94 -12.80 10.06 1.54
N LEU A 95 -12.39 8.93 2.11
CA LEU A 95 -11.16 8.25 1.74
C LEU A 95 -11.39 7.47 0.44
N GLN A 96 -10.52 7.67 -0.55
CA GLN A 96 -10.46 6.86 -1.76
C GLN A 96 -9.06 6.26 -1.88
N ALA A 97 -8.98 5.03 -2.37
CA ALA A 97 -7.70 4.35 -2.58
C ALA A 97 -7.72 3.59 -3.91
N ARG A 98 -6.59 3.59 -4.61
CA ARG A 98 -6.36 2.87 -5.86
C ARG A 98 -5.00 2.19 -5.86
N LEU A 99 -4.96 1.01 -6.45
CA LEU A 99 -3.73 0.33 -6.81
C LEU A 99 -3.36 0.77 -8.22
N GLN A 100 -2.10 1.13 -8.46
CA GLN A 100 -1.66 1.68 -9.74
C GLN A 100 -0.35 1.00 -10.18
N TRP A 101 -0.20 0.71 -11.47
CA TRP A 101 1.03 0.13 -12.01
C TRP A 101 1.19 0.47 -13.48
N LYS A 102 2.36 0.13 -14.04
CA LYS A 102 2.61 0.20 -15.48
C LYS A 102 2.65 -1.21 -16.06
N GLU A 103 1.93 -1.41 -17.15
CA GLU A 103 1.91 -2.65 -17.93
C GLU A 103 2.14 -2.29 -19.39
N ASN A 104 3.21 -2.82 -19.99
CA ASN A 104 3.59 -2.56 -21.38
C ASN A 104 3.62 -1.06 -21.74
N GLY A 105 4.17 -0.24 -20.82
CA GLY A 105 4.24 1.23 -20.98
C GLY A 105 2.93 1.98 -20.70
N SER A 106 1.81 1.27 -20.54
CA SER A 106 0.50 1.86 -20.22
C SER A 106 0.26 1.90 -18.72
N PHE A 107 -0.38 2.98 -18.25
CA PHE A 107 -0.82 3.09 -16.87
C PHE A 107 -2.08 2.26 -16.64
N ARG A 108 -2.13 1.53 -15.53
CA ARG A 108 -3.23 0.67 -15.13
C ARG A 108 -3.63 0.96 -13.69
N GLU A 109 -4.89 0.74 -13.39
CA GLU A 109 -5.43 0.84 -12.04
C GLU A 109 -6.19 -0.43 -11.64
N GLY A 110 -6.22 -0.70 -10.34
CA GLY A 110 -6.86 -1.84 -9.73
C GLY A 110 -7.58 -1.46 -8.45
N PRO A 111 -8.48 -2.34 -7.98
CA PRO A 111 -9.32 -2.03 -6.83
C PRO A 111 -8.56 -2.15 -5.51
N ILE A 112 -8.91 -1.26 -4.58
CA ILE A 112 -8.57 -1.37 -3.17
C ILE A 112 -9.88 -1.31 -2.37
N THR A 113 -10.06 -2.29 -1.49
CA THR A 113 -11.17 -2.29 -0.53
C THR A 113 -10.71 -1.64 0.77
N ILE A 114 -11.42 -0.61 1.22
CA ILE A 114 -11.21 0.02 2.52
C ILE A 114 -11.96 -0.80 3.57
N ILE A 115 -11.23 -1.35 4.53
CA ILE A 115 -11.74 -2.10 5.68
C ILE A 115 -11.66 -1.15 6.88
N PRO A 116 -12.79 -0.62 7.37
CA PRO A 116 -12.80 0.30 8.51
C PRO A 116 -12.09 -0.29 9.72
N GLY A 117 -11.36 0.55 10.46
CA GLY A 117 -10.97 0.17 11.81
C GLY A 117 -12.19 0.17 12.72
N ASN A 118 -12.23 -0.75 13.68
CA ASN A 118 -13.20 -0.64 14.77
C ASN A 118 -12.93 0.69 15.49
N LEU A 119 -13.83 1.66 15.29
CA LEU A 119 -13.94 2.84 16.14
C LEU A 119 -14.61 2.36 17.43
N THR A 120 -13.83 1.81 18.36
CA THR A 120 -14.26 1.54 19.74
C THR A 120 -13.63 2.57 20.66
#